data_AF-A0A3Q1H8G5-F1
#
_entry.id   AF-A0A3Q1H8G5-F1
#
_cell.length_a   1.000
_cell.length_b   1.000
_cell.length_c   1.000
_cell.angle_alpha   90.00
_cell.angle_beta   90.00
_cell.angle_gamma   90.00
#
_symmetry.space_group_name_H-M   'P 1'
#
loop_
_entity.id
_entity.type
_entity.pdbx_description
1 polymer ?
#
loop_
_entity_poly.entity_id
_entity_poly.type
_entity_poly.pdbx_seq_one_letter_code
_entity_poly.pdbx_strand_id
1 'polypeptide(L)'
;LGGISPSLGGELSISGVTVSTVVHLQKRIIGGQTCGKNERQYHVKLSTDPTGTSLLCGGSLVSKQWILTAAHCKFPGNIYWYTLQCLDIEVVDPRFLETTSYQHLFCAKTPKVDISKGNSGGGVVYKDRIYGVITFSGARTHAFVKPAVFMNIYHESYLRWITQTVGVDA
;
A
#
# COMPACT_ATOMS: atom_id res chain seq x y z
N LEU A 1 33.67 -23.88 -40.21
CA LEU A 1 34.93 -23.22 -39.78
C LEU A 1 34.55 -21.95 -39.02
N GLY A 2 34.93 -21.85 -37.75
CA GLY A 2 34.74 -20.65 -36.94
C GLY A 2 33.97 -20.88 -35.64
N GLY A 3 34.61 -21.54 -34.68
CA GLY A 3 34.31 -21.31 -33.26
C GLY A 3 35.26 -20.24 -32.71
N ILE A 4 34.84 -19.54 -31.66
CA ILE A 4 35.60 -19.12 -30.46
C ILE A 4 34.58 -18.55 -29.46
N SER A 5 34.65 -19.02 -28.22
CA SER A 5 34.13 -18.42 -26.99
C SER A 5 35.34 -18.31 -26.03
N PRO A 6 35.26 -17.71 -24.83
CA PRO A 6 34.87 -16.36 -24.38
C PRO A 6 36.07 -15.63 -23.71
N SER A 7 35.96 -14.34 -23.34
CA SER A 7 36.48 -13.81 -22.04
C SER A 7 36.41 -12.28 -21.88
N LEU A 8 36.04 -11.90 -20.64
CA LEU A 8 36.48 -10.78 -19.79
C LEU A 8 36.24 -9.31 -20.18
N GLY A 9 35.47 -8.65 -19.30
CA GLY A 9 35.90 -7.39 -18.68
C GLY A 9 35.49 -6.10 -19.38
N GLY A 10 34.29 -5.61 -19.07
CA GLY A 10 33.85 -4.27 -19.45
C GLY A 10 32.91 -3.71 -18.39
N GLU A 11 33.47 -3.16 -17.33
CA GLU A 11 32.78 -2.27 -16.40
C GLU A 11 32.49 -0.96 -17.13
N LEU A 12 31.23 -0.72 -17.51
CA LEU A 12 30.82 0.53 -18.17
C LEU A 12 30.07 1.41 -17.16
N SER A 13 30.83 2.38 -16.66
CA SER A 13 30.47 3.37 -15.66
C SER A 13 29.83 4.61 -16.31
N ILE A 14 28.55 4.82 -15.98
CA ILE A 14 27.73 6.05 -15.84
C ILE A 14 27.89 7.24 -16.80
N SER A 15 26.77 7.63 -17.42
CA SER A 15 26.36 9.04 -17.54
C SER A 15 24.85 9.15 -17.63
N GLY A 16 24.25 9.54 -16.50
CA GLY A 16 22.81 9.71 -16.34
C GLY A 16 22.41 9.82 -14.87
N VAL A 17 23.18 10.58 -14.08
CA VAL A 17 22.76 10.91 -12.72
C VAL A 17 21.75 12.04 -12.81
N THR A 18 20.48 11.70 -12.96
CA THR A 18 19.41 12.62 -12.54
C THR A 18 19.20 12.43 -11.05
N VAL A 19 19.92 13.22 -10.25
CA VAL A 19 19.47 13.50 -8.89
C VAL A 19 18.16 14.27 -9.03
N SER A 20 17.04 13.61 -8.75
CA SER A 20 15.80 14.35 -8.49
C SER A 20 16.01 15.07 -7.15
N THR A 21 16.40 16.33 -7.21
CA THR A 21 16.57 17.23 -6.05
C THR A 21 15.25 17.69 -5.45
N VAL A 22 14.14 17.05 -5.77
CA VAL A 22 12.97 17.13 -4.91
C VAL A 22 13.15 16.05 -3.86
N VAL A 23 13.49 16.45 -2.64
CA VAL A 23 13.17 15.65 -1.45
C VAL A 23 11.65 15.49 -1.49
N HIS A 24 11.16 14.49 -2.20
CA HIS A 24 9.75 14.14 -2.19
C HIS A 24 9.55 13.45 -0.85
N LEU A 25 9.29 14.25 0.19
CA LEU A 25 8.95 13.82 1.57
C LEU A 25 7.72 12.89 1.63
N GLN A 26 7.21 12.43 0.48
CA GLN A 26 6.10 11.51 0.32
C GLN A 26 6.30 10.59 -0.91
N LYS A 27 7.36 9.77 -0.95
CA LYS A 27 7.22 8.46 -1.63
C LYS A 27 6.43 7.57 -0.68
N ARG A 28 5.10 7.72 -0.71
CA ARG A 28 4.22 6.99 0.20
C ARG A 28 4.36 5.49 -0.08
N ILE A 29 4.56 5.08 -1.32
CA ILE A 29 4.94 3.72 -1.68
C ILE A 29 6.38 3.72 -2.19
N ILE A 30 7.20 2.80 -1.69
CA ILE A 30 8.58 2.65 -2.16
C ILE A 30 8.55 1.77 -3.41
N GLY A 31 9.14 2.26 -4.51
CA GLY A 31 9.25 1.51 -5.78
C GLY A 31 7.96 1.40 -6.60
N GLY A 32 6.87 2.02 -6.16
CA GLY A 32 5.61 2.08 -6.92
C GLY A 32 5.57 3.21 -7.94
N GLN A 33 4.44 3.30 -8.62
CA GLN A 33 4.16 4.25 -9.70
C GLN A 33 2.99 5.16 -9.34
N THR A 34 2.87 6.29 -10.05
CA THR A 34 1.65 7.10 -9.99
C THR A 34 0.49 6.31 -10.61
N CYS A 35 -0.63 6.20 -9.91
CA CYS A 35 -1.81 5.50 -10.42
C CYS A 35 -2.38 6.22 -11.66
N GLY A 36 -2.90 5.45 -12.61
CA GLY A 36 -3.77 5.96 -13.67
C GLY A 36 -5.05 6.59 -13.12
N LYS A 37 -5.68 7.45 -13.91
CA LYS A 37 -6.89 8.21 -13.50
C LYS A 37 -8.05 7.30 -13.04
N ASN A 38 -8.11 6.08 -13.58
CA ASN A 38 -9.16 5.08 -13.32
C ASN A 38 -8.75 3.98 -12.33
N GLU A 39 -7.50 3.95 -11.88
CA GLU A 39 -6.97 2.95 -10.93
C GLU A 39 -7.18 3.36 -9.47
N ARG A 40 -7.75 4.55 -9.24
CA ARG A 40 -7.85 5.23 -7.95
C ARG A 40 -9.27 5.42 -7.43
N GLN A 41 -10.26 4.73 -7.99
CA GLN A 41 -11.68 5.12 -7.88
C GLN A 41 -12.18 5.25 -6.43
N TYR A 42 -11.56 4.51 -5.49
CA TYR A 42 -12.04 4.45 -4.11
C TYR A 42 -11.04 5.01 -3.09
N HIS A 43 -9.80 5.34 -3.45
CA HIS A 43 -8.79 5.67 -2.44
C HIS A 43 -8.86 7.13 -1.97
N VAL A 44 -8.80 7.34 -0.65
CA VAL A 44 -8.78 8.67 -0.01
C VAL A 44 -7.51 8.87 0.82
N LYS A 45 -7.06 10.13 0.96
CA LYS A 45 -6.04 10.52 1.94
C LYS A 45 -6.73 11.17 3.14
N LEU A 46 -6.44 10.63 4.31
CA LEU A 46 -6.88 11.19 5.59
C LEU A 46 -5.69 11.97 6.20
N SER A 47 -5.95 13.21 6.61
CA SER A 47 -4.95 14.14 7.13
C SER A 47 -5.53 14.98 8.26
N THR A 48 -4.73 15.27 9.28
CA THR A 48 -5.12 16.18 10.37
C THR A 48 -4.97 17.65 10.04
N ASP A 49 -4.25 18.00 8.97
CA ASP A 49 -4.08 19.39 8.51
C ASP A 49 -4.38 19.58 7.00
N PRO A 50 -4.71 20.81 6.56
CA PRO A 50 -4.93 21.14 5.15
C PRO A 50 -3.67 21.11 4.29
N THR A 51 -2.49 21.20 4.92
CA THR A 51 -1.19 21.16 4.23
C THR A 51 -0.77 19.73 3.87
N GLY A 52 -1.48 18.72 4.38
CA GLY A 52 -1.17 17.30 4.20
C GLY A 52 0.14 16.87 4.85
N THR A 53 0.56 17.53 5.94
CA THR A 53 1.88 17.40 6.58
C THR A 53 1.89 16.60 7.88
N SER A 54 0.78 16.58 8.62
CA SER A 54 0.61 15.82 9.88
C SER A 54 -0.29 14.59 9.68
N LEU A 55 -0.26 13.67 10.67
CA LEU A 55 -0.81 12.29 10.67
C LEU A 55 -1.50 11.88 9.37
N LEU A 56 -0.80 11.06 8.58
CA LEU A 56 -1.24 10.67 7.25
C LEU A 56 -1.73 9.22 7.28
N CYS A 57 -2.97 8.96 6.86
CA CYS A 57 -3.44 7.61 6.51
C CYS A 57 -4.12 7.60 5.14
N GLY A 58 -4.31 6.40 4.60
CA GLY A 58 -5.21 6.12 3.51
C GLY A 58 -6.60 5.76 4.02
N GLY A 59 -7.52 5.62 3.09
CA GLY A 59 -8.85 5.07 3.29
C GLY A 59 -9.40 4.58 1.96
N SER A 60 -10.53 3.88 2.01
CA SER A 60 -11.31 3.52 0.84
C SER A 60 -12.76 3.99 0.99
N LEU A 61 -13.25 4.75 0.01
CA LEU A 61 -14.65 5.13 -0.10
C LEU A 61 -15.47 3.89 -0.47
N VAL A 62 -16.16 3.33 0.51
CA VAL A 62 -17.00 2.13 0.34
C VAL A 62 -18.45 2.48 0.00
N SER A 63 -18.89 3.69 0.34
CA SER A 63 -20.15 4.27 -0.16
C SER A 63 -20.08 5.80 -0.12
N LYS A 64 -21.13 6.47 -0.60
CA LYS A 64 -21.19 7.95 -0.67
C LYS A 64 -20.92 8.67 0.66
N GLN A 65 -21.10 7.98 1.79
CA GLN A 65 -20.99 8.57 3.13
C GLN A 65 -20.00 7.83 4.04
N TRP A 66 -19.35 6.78 3.53
CA TRP A 66 -18.54 5.89 4.37
C TRP A 66 -17.16 5.67 3.79
N ILE A 67 -16.16 5.90 4.64
CA ILE A 67 -14.76 5.58 4.38
C ILE A 67 -14.34 4.46 5.32
N LEU A 68 -13.81 3.39 4.73
CA LEU A 68 -13.13 2.32 5.45
C LEU A 68 -11.65 2.69 5.63
N THR A 69 -11.14 2.58 6.86
CA THR A 69 -9.73 2.84 7.19
C THR A 69 -9.29 1.98 8.38
N ALA A 70 -8.01 2.00 8.72
CA ALA A 70 -7.48 1.24 9.85
C ALA A 70 -7.85 1.90 11.18
N ALA A 71 -8.13 1.11 12.23
CA ALA A 71 -8.58 1.65 13.51
C ALA A 71 -7.56 2.59 14.18
N HIS A 72 -6.25 2.36 13.98
CA HIS A 72 -5.19 3.24 14.50
C HIS A 72 -5.08 4.57 13.75
N CYS A 73 -5.76 4.70 12.61
CA CYS A 73 -5.91 5.95 11.87
C CYS A 73 -7.03 6.80 12.48
N LYS A 74 -6.88 7.16 13.76
CA LYS A 74 -7.85 7.98 14.50
C LYS A 74 -7.69 9.44 14.13
N PHE A 75 -8.70 10.01 13.48
CA PHE A 75 -8.69 11.41 13.02
C PHE A 75 -9.87 12.20 13.56
N PRO A 76 -9.64 13.41 14.09
CA PRO A 76 -10.67 14.44 14.25
C PRO A 76 -10.78 15.37 13.01
N GLY A 77 -10.12 15.05 11.90
CA GLY A 77 -9.82 15.99 10.80
C GLY A 77 -10.63 15.82 9.51
N ASN A 78 -10.28 16.62 8.50
CA ASN A 78 -10.92 16.67 7.17
C ASN A 78 -10.39 15.59 6.21
N ILE A 79 -11.20 15.24 5.20
CA ILE A 79 -10.83 14.31 4.12
C ILE A 79 -10.29 15.13 2.94
N TYR A 80 -9.15 14.71 2.36
CA TYR A 80 -8.54 15.40 1.22
C TYR A 80 -8.20 14.44 0.07
N TRP A 81 -8.21 14.98 -1.15
CA TRP A 81 -7.85 14.27 -2.38
C TRP A 81 -6.48 14.72 -2.88
N TYR A 82 -5.57 13.79 -3.17
CA TYR A 82 -4.22 14.09 -3.66
C TYR A 82 -3.79 13.08 -4.74
N THR A 83 -2.63 13.32 -5.36
CA THR A 83 -1.96 12.35 -6.25
C THR A 83 -1.62 11.09 -5.48
N LEU A 84 -2.05 9.94 -6.00
CA LEU A 84 -1.90 8.64 -5.37
C LEU A 84 -0.83 7.80 -6.07
N GLN A 85 -0.18 6.96 -5.28
CA GLN A 85 0.74 5.93 -5.77
C GLN A 85 0.05 4.57 -5.68
N CYS A 86 0.30 3.73 -6.69
CA CYS A 86 -0.18 2.37 -6.80
C CYS A 86 1.02 1.45 -6.97
N LEU A 87 0.85 0.20 -6.56
CA LEU A 87 1.79 -0.89 -6.79
C LEU A 87 0.99 -2.18 -6.91
N ASP A 88 1.53 -3.13 -7.67
CA ASP A 88 1.07 -4.51 -7.65
C ASP A 88 1.89 -5.31 -6.65
N ILE A 89 1.21 -6.16 -5.88
CA ILE A 89 1.81 -6.95 -4.81
C ILE A 89 1.22 -8.36 -4.77
N GLU A 90 2.10 -9.33 -4.54
CA GLU A 90 1.74 -10.75 -4.51
C GLU A 90 1.47 -11.20 -3.08
N VAL A 91 0.33 -11.88 -2.88
CA VAL A 91 -0.02 -12.47 -1.59
C VAL A 91 0.98 -13.58 -1.25
N VAL A 92 1.50 -13.56 -0.03
CA VAL A 92 2.46 -14.55 0.46
C VAL A 92 1.92 -15.25 1.70
N ASP A 93 2.42 -16.46 1.92
CA ASP A 93 2.09 -17.31 3.06
C ASP A 93 2.30 -16.57 4.40
N PRO A 94 1.30 -16.56 5.30
CA PRO A 94 1.33 -15.84 6.56
C PRO A 94 2.18 -16.51 7.66
N ARG A 95 3.00 -17.54 7.38
CA ARG A 95 3.93 -18.18 8.36
C ARG A 95 4.73 -17.22 9.25
N PHE A 96 4.87 -15.94 8.87
CA PHE A 96 5.49 -14.90 9.69
C PHE A 96 4.58 -14.25 10.76
N LEU A 97 3.27 -14.55 10.78
CA LEU A 97 2.24 -13.91 11.61
C LEU A 97 1.82 -14.75 12.83
N GLU A 98 2.57 -15.78 13.20
CA GLU A 98 2.26 -16.79 14.25
C GLU A 98 1.87 -16.21 15.63
N THR A 99 2.06 -14.91 15.87
CA THR A 99 1.75 -14.22 17.14
C THR A 99 0.48 -13.38 17.13
N THR A 100 -0.29 -13.33 16.03
CA THR A 100 -1.50 -12.48 15.90
C THR A 100 -2.78 -13.31 15.82
N SER A 101 -3.03 -14.17 16.81
CA SER A 101 -4.09 -15.21 16.75
C SER A 101 -5.55 -14.71 16.69
N TYR A 102 -5.79 -13.39 16.76
CA TYR A 102 -7.14 -12.80 16.78
C TYR A 102 -7.46 -11.90 15.58
N GLN A 103 -6.56 -11.78 14.60
CA GLN A 103 -6.77 -10.87 13.48
C GLN A 103 -6.80 -11.66 12.16
N HIS A 104 -7.85 -11.47 11.36
CA HIS A 104 -7.89 -12.01 10.00
C HIS A 104 -6.97 -11.16 9.13
N LEU A 105 -5.74 -11.61 8.98
CA LEU A 105 -4.68 -10.91 8.26
C LEU A 105 -4.21 -11.73 7.07
N PHE A 106 -3.72 -11.04 6.05
CA PHE A 106 -2.90 -11.65 5.01
C PHE A 106 -1.63 -10.82 4.80
N CYS A 107 -0.61 -11.49 4.27
CA CYS A 107 0.66 -10.89 3.94
C CYS A 107 0.79 -10.76 2.43
N ALA A 108 1.52 -9.75 1.98
CA ALA A 108 1.89 -9.65 0.58
C ALA A 108 3.30 -9.06 0.45
N LYS A 109 4.06 -9.49 -0.57
CA LYS A 109 5.44 -9.06 -0.80
C LYS A 109 5.80 -9.23 -2.28
N THR A 110 6.37 -8.19 -2.87
CA THR A 110 6.96 -8.22 -4.21
C THR A 110 8.34 -7.54 -4.17
N PRO A 111 9.33 -8.00 -4.95
CA PRO A 111 10.66 -7.37 -4.95
C PRO A 111 10.59 -5.88 -5.28
N LYS A 112 11.39 -5.07 -4.58
CA LYS A 112 11.56 -3.62 -4.79
C LYS A 112 10.31 -2.76 -4.51
N VAL A 113 9.22 -3.33 -4.00
CA VAL A 113 8.03 -2.57 -3.57
C VAL A 113 7.71 -2.79 -2.10
N ASP A 114 7.33 -1.72 -1.40
CA ASP A 114 6.93 -1.79 0.00
C ASP A 114 5.97 -0.64 0.37
N ILE A 115 5.13 -0.90 1.37
CA ILE A 115 4.31 0.14 1.99
C ILE A 115 5.18 0.97 2.93
N SER A 116 4.89 2.27 3.03
CA SER A 116 5.58 3.17 3.95
C SER A 116 4.62 3.96 4.84
N LYS A 117 5.14 4.94 5.58
CA LYS A 117 4.35 5.78 6.47
C LYS A 117 3.21 6.44 5.72
N GLY A 118 2.02 6.18 6.25
CA GLY A 118 0.76 6.75 5.85
C GLY A 118 -0.03 6.01 4.79
N ASN A 119 0.41 4.85 4.31
CA ASN A 119 -0.51 4.01 3.53
C ASN A 119 -1.52 3.27 4.40
N SER A 120 -1.25 3.17 5.72
CA SER A 120 -2.17 2.55 6.66
C SER A 120 -3.59 3.06 6.45
N GLY A 121 -4.57 2.16 6.41
CA GLY A 121 -5.96 2.46 6.11
C GLY A 121 -6.33 2.46 4.63
N GLY A 122 -5.37 2.53 3.70
CA GLY A 122 -5.64 2.40 2.27
C GLY A 122 -6.17 1.01 1.90
N GLY A 123 -6.93 0.93 0.82
CA GLY A 123 -7.49 -0.33 0.32
C GLY A 123 -6.51 -1.14 -0.55
N VAL A 124 -6.60 -2.46 -0.44
CA VAL A 124 -6.02 -3.43 -1.36
C VAL A 124 -7.13 -3.89 -2.30
N VAL A 125 -6.98 -3.61 -3.59
CA VAL A 125 -8.02 -3.86 -4.60
C VAL A 125 -7.64 -5.04 -5.47
N TYR A 126 -8.61 -5.91 -5.74
CA TYR A 126 -8.49 -7.00 -6.73
C TYR A 126 -9.81 -7.10 -7.49
N LYS A 127 -9.76 -7.13 -8.83
CA LYS A 127 -10.96 -7.18 -9.70
C LYS A 127 -12.06 -6.19 -9.26
N ASP A 128 -11.67 -4.93 -9.09
CA ASP A 128 -12.55 -3.81 -8.71
C ASP A 128 -13.25 -3.93 -7.34
N ARG A 129 -12.78 -4.81 -6.45
CA ARG A 129 -13.28 -4.95 -5.07
C ARG A 129 -12.17 -4.76 -4.05
N ILE A 130 -12.54 -4.29 -2.86
CA ILE A 130 -11.56 -4.07 -1.78
C ILE A 130 -11.49 -5.36 -0.95
N TYR A 131 -10.34 -6.02 -0.97
CA TYR A 131 -10.10 -7.27 -0.21
C TYR A 131 -9.37 -7.05 1.09
N GLY A 132 -8.66 -5.91 1.22
CA GLY A 132 -7.96 -5.64 2.44
C GLY A 132 -7.74 -4.17 2.76
N VAL A 133 -7.37 -3.95 4.01
CA VAL A 133 -6.98 -2.64 4.54
C VAL A 133 -5.50 -2.72 4.94
N ILE A 134 -4.70 -1.80 4.43
CA ILE A 134 -3.28 -1.69 4.76
C ILE A 134 -3.12 -1.41 6.24
N THR A 135 -2.33 -2.21 6.96
CA THR A 135 -2.09 -1.98 8.40
C THR A 135 -0.69 -1.44 8.64
N PHE A 136 0.33 -2.29 8.48
CA PHE A 136 1.72 -1.98 8.80
C PHE A 136 2.68 -2.83 7.95
N SER A 137 3.90 -2.31 7.72
CA SER A 137 4.98 -3.11 7.13
C SER A 137 5.49 -4.12 8.16
N GLY A 138 5.86 -5.32 7.73
CA GLY A 138 6.44 -6.34 8.60
C GLY A 138 7.83 -5.96 9.13
N ALA A 139 8.52 -5.01 8.50
CA ALA A 139 9.83 -4.51 8.95
C ALA A 139 9.74 -3.03 9.35
N ARG A 140 10.22 -2.71 10.56
CA ARG A 140 10.16 -1.33 11.09
C ARG A 140 11.24 -0.41 10.55
N THR A 141 12.38 -0.96 10.11
CA THR A 141 13.60 -0.19 9.83
C THR A 141 14.16 -0.39 8.42
N HIS A 142 13.82 -1.48 7.73
CA HIS A 142 14.35 -1.80 6.41
C HIS A 142 13.22 -2.23 5.47
N ALA A 143 13.07 -1.50 4.37
CA ALA A 143 12.10 -1.84 3.32
C ALA A 143 12.46 -3.17 2.64
N PHE A 144 11.46 -3.86 2.09
CA PHE A 144 11.58 -5.09 1.30
C PHE A 144 12.06 -6.35 2.06
N VAL A 145 12.40 -6.22 3.35
CA VAL A 145 12.94 -7.34 4.13
C VAL A 145 11.82 -8.30 4.54
N LYS A 146 10.71 -7.78 5.06
CA LYS A 146 9.55 -8.57 5.50
C LYS A 146 8.30 -8.22 4.70
N PRO A 147 7.32 -9.14 4.59
CA PRO A 147 6.05 -8.85 3.93
C PRO A 147 5.31 -7.68 4.58
N ALA A 148 4.53 -6.97 3.78
CA ALA A 148 3.52 -6.04 4.28
C ALA A 148 2.32 -6.82 4.81
N VAL A 149 1.64 -6.26 5.81
CA VAL A 149 0.49 -6.89 6.47
C VAL A 149 -0.78 -6.09 6.20
N PHE A 150 -1.87 -6.81 5.96
CA PHE A 150 -3.16 -6.26 5.59
C PHE A 150 -4.26 -6.97 6.38
N MET A 151 -5.31 -6.26 6.78
CA MET A 151 -6.53 -6.90 7.26
C MET A 151 -7.28 -7.51 6.10
N ASN A 152 -7.69 -8.77 6.23
CA ASN A 152 -8.59 -9.45 5.31
C ASN A 152 -10.03 -9.02 5.61
N ILE A 153 -10.54 -8.02 4.90
CA ILE A 153 -11.92 -7.56 5.11
C ILE A 153 -12.96 -8.44 4.40
N TYR A 154 -12.50 -9.35 3.53
CA TYR A 154 -13.34 -10.33 2.88
C TYR A 154 -13.66 -11.54 3.79
N HIS A 155 -13.06 -11.60 4.99
CA HIS A 155 -13.47 -12.56 5.99
C HIS A 155 -14.92 -12.31 6.43
N GLU A 156 -15.71 -13.37 6.60
CA GLU A 156 -17.17 -13.31 6.81
C GLU A 156 -17.60 -12.34 7.92
N SER A 157 -16.85 -12.32 9.03
CA SER A 157 -17.13 -11.44 10.17
C SER A 157 -17.04 -9.95 9.81
N TYR A 158 -16.02 -9.55 9.05
CA TYR A 158 -15.83 -8.16 8.64
C TYR A 158 -16.76 -7.78 7.49
N LEU A 159 -16.92 -8.65 6.50
CA LEU A 159 -17.82 -8.39 5.39
C LEU A 159 -19.25 -8.20 5.89
N ARG A 160 -19.72 -9.09 6.79
CA ARG A 160 -21.04 -8.95 7.42
C ARG A 160 -21.18 -7.63 8.18
N TRP A 161 -20.18 -7.25 8.97
CA TRP A 161 -20.21 -5.99 9.71
C TRP A 161 -20.24 -4.76 8.78
N ILE A 162 -19.43 -4.76 7.72
CA ILE A 162 -19.41 -3.69 6.71
C ILE A 162 -20.78 -3.60 6.02
N THR A 163 -21.33 -4.71 5.55
CA THR A 163 -22.64 -4.74 4.89
C THR A 163 -23.76 -4.26 5.83
N GLN A 164 -23.75 -4.69 7.10
CA GLN A 164 -24.74 -4.25 8.09
C GLN A 164 -24.62 -2.76 8.46
N THR A 165 -23.41 -2.22 8.47
CA THR A 165 -23.15 -0.83 8.87
C THR A 165 -23.37 0.14 7.72
N VAL A 166 -22.89 -0.20 6.52
CA VAL A 166 -22.85 0.68 5.35
C VAL A 166 -24.03 0.44 4.41
N GLY A 167 -24.63 -0.75 4.42
CA GLY A 167 -25.70 -1.14 3.50
C GLY A 167 -25.22 -1.49 2.09
N VAL A 168 -23.94 -1.85 1.92
CA VAL A 168 -23.33 -2.21 0.63
C VAL A 168 -22.40 -3.41 0.81
N ASP A 169 -22.25 -4.22 -0.24
CA ASP A 169 -21.20 -5.23 -0.31
C ASP A 169 -19.91 -4.58 -0.80
N ALA A 170 -18.85 -4.68 0.02
CA ALA A 170 -17.53 -4.12 -0.28
C ALA A 170 -16.71 -4.94 -1.30
#